data_AF-T1I6D7-F1
#
_entry.id   AF-T1I6D7-F1
#
_cell.length_a   1.000
_cell.length_b   1.000
_cell.length_c   1.000
_cell.angle_alpha   90.00
_cell.angle_beta   90.00
_cell.angle_gamma   90.00
#
_symmetry.space_group_name_H-M   'P 1'
#
loop_
_entity.id
_entity.type
_entity.pdbx_description
1 polymer ?
#
loop_
_entity_poly.entity_id
_entity_poly.type
_entity_poly.pdbx_seq_one_letter_code
_entity_poly.pdbx_strand_id
1 'polypeptide(L)' 'MILLFCFLWGFIKDTVYVPPLPQNLDELKNRIRTAITSMIPDMLSRVWQEFVYRCDIVRVAGGGHIEHL' A
#
# COMPACT_ATOMS: atom_id res chain seq x y z
N MET A 1 -11.51 -1.66 1.69
CA MET A 1 -10.34 -1.66 2.62
C MET A 1 -9.25 -2.65 2.18
N ILE A 2 -9.61 -3.86 1.73
CA ILE A 2 -8.66 -4.91 1.33
C ILE A 2 -7.92 -4.61 0.01
N LEU A 3 -8.60 -4.05 -1.00
CA LEU A 3 -8.02 -3.84 -2.35
C LEU A 3 -6.77 -2.94 -2.37
N LEU A 4 -6.73 -1.92 -1.50
CA LEU A 4 -5.64 -0.94 -1.47
C LEU A 4 -4.40 -1.46 -0.73
N PHE A 5 -4.61 -2.24 0.34
CA PHE A 5 -3.53 -2.97 1.01
C PHE A 5 -2.95 -4.05 0.08
N CYS A 6 -3.81 -4.75 -0.67
CA CYS A 6 -3.37 -5.68 -1.70
C CYS A 6 -2.55 -5.01 -2.81
N PHE A 7 -2.94 -3.81 -3.25
CA PHE A 7 -2.20 -3.05 -4.26
C PHE A 7 -0.82 -2.62 -3.77
N LEU A 8 -0.76 -1.99 -2.60
CA LEU A 8 0.51 -1.54 -2.00
C LEU A 8 1.47 -2.72 -1.78
N TRP A 9 0.93 -3.80 -1.22
CA TRP A 9 1.70 -5.03 -0.98
C TRP A 9 2.15 -5.70 -2.28
N GLY A 10 1.33 -5.68 -3.33
CA GLY A 10 1.69 -6.13 -4.67
C GLY A 10 2.87 -5.34 -5.22
N PHE A 11 2.76 -4.02 -5.24
CA PHE A 11 3.80 -3.13 -5.75
C PHE A 11 5.16 -3.31 -5.05
N ILE A 12 5.14 -3.39 -3.71
CA ILE A 12 6.37 -3.60 -2.93
C ILE A 12 7.01 -4.94 -3.30
N LYS A 13 6.23 -6.02 -3.40
CA LYS A 13 6.77 -7.33 -3.78
C LYS A 13 7.35 -7.32 -5.20
N ASP A 14 6.65 -6.73 -6.15
CA ASP A 14 7.09 -6.69 -7.55
C ASP A 14 8.41 -5.91 -7.71
N THR A 15 8.64 -4.92 -6.85
CA THR A 15 9.88 -4.14 -6.85
C THR A 15 11.01 -4.83 -6.09
N VAL A 16 10.69 -5.43 -4.93
CA VAL A 16 11.68 -6.07 -4.04
C VAL A 16 12.18 -7.40 -4.60
N TYR A 17 11.33 -8.18 -5.28
CA TYR A 17 11.66 -9.53 -5.77
C TYR A 17 12.01 -9.59 -7.26
N VAL A 18 12.30 -8.46 -7.91
CA VAL A 18 12.85 -8.45 -9.28
C VAL A 18 14.19 -9.21 -9.34
N PRO A 19 14.42 -10.13 -10.29
CA PRO A 19 15.70 -10.80 -10.43
C PRO A 19 16.86 -9.84 -10.79
N PRO A 20 18.10 -10.10 -10.32
CA PRO A 20 18.47 -11.16 -9.37
C PRO A 20 17.88 -10.90 -7.98
N LEU A 21 17.54 -11.99 -7.26
CA LEU A 21 16.99 -11.88 -5.92
C LEU A 21 18.05 -11.31 -4.94
N PRO A 22 17.62 -10.52 -3.94
CA PRO A 22 18.55 -9.96 -2.98
C PRO A 22 19.30 -11.07 -2.24
N GLN A 23 20.63 -10.98 -2.19
CA GLN A 23 21.48 -12.04 -1.65
C GLN A 23 21.70 -11.93 -0.14
N ASN A 24 21.40 -10.77 0.45
CA ASN A 24 21.55 -10.51 1.88
C ASN A 24 20.50 -9.52 2.40
N LEU A 25 20.46 -9.38 3.73
CA LEU A 25 19.49 -8.51 4.41
C LEU A 25 19.67 -7.03 4.08
N ASP A 26 20.89 -6.58 3.80
CA ASP A 26 21.13 -5.16 3.52
C ASP A 26 20.66 -4.79 2.12
N GLU A 27 20.86 -5.67 1.15
CA GLU A 27 20.29 -5.54 -0.18
C GLU A 27 18.76 -5.55 -0.12
N LEU A 28 18.16 -6.48 0.65
CA LEU A 28 16.71 -6.52 0.84
C LEU A 28 16.18 -5.21 1.45
N LYS A 29 16.82 -4.70 2.51
CA LYS A 29 16.45 -3.42 3.15
C LYS A 29 16.57 -2.26 2.17
N ASN A 30 17.62 -2.22 1.35
CA ASN A 30 17.80 -1.18 0.35
C ASN A 30 16.72 -1.25 -0.72
N ARG A 31 16.37 -2.44 -1.21
CA ARG A 31 15.31 -2.61 -2.21
C ARG A 31 13.93 -2.21 -1.67
N ILE A 32 13.63 -2.51 -0.39
CA ILE A 32 12.42 -2.04 0.27
C ILE A 32 12.39 -0.51 0.35
N ARG A 33 13.51 0.12 0.76
CA ARG A 33 13.60 1.60 0.80
C ARG A 33 13.39 2.20 -0.58
N THR A 34 14.07 1.67 -1.60
CA THR A 34 13.92 2.11 -2.98
C THR A 34 12.48 1.98 -3.46
N ALA A 35 11.82 0.85 -3.19
CA ALA A 35 10.41 0.63 -3.53
C ALA A 35 9.50 1.67 -2.87
N ILE A 36 9.70 1.96 -1.58
CA ILE A 36 8.91 2.97 -0.87
C ILE A 36 9.18 4.37 -1.45
N THR A 37 10.43 4.70 -1.79
CA THR A 37 10.77 6.01 -2.36
C THR A 37 10.36 6.18 -3.83
N SER A 38 10.27 5.09 -4.59
CA SER A 38 9.81 5.11 -5.98
C SER A 38 8.30 5.19 -6.09
N MET A 39 7.56 4.94 -4.99
CA MET A 39 6.15 5.25 -4.93
C MET A 39 5.95 6.75 -5.13
N ILE A 40 5.21 7.09 -6.18
CA ILE A 40 4.89 8.47 -6.51
C ILE A 40 4.11 9.08 -5.35
N PRO A 41 4.49 10.26 -4.83
CA PRO A 41 3.78 10.93 -3.74
C PRO A 41 2.28 11.11 -4.00
N ASP A 42 1.88 11.29 -5.26
CA ASP A 42 0.47 11.32 -5.67
C ASP A 42 -0.25 9.99 -5.45
N MET A 43 0.43 8.87 -5.67
CA MET A 43 -0.13 7.53 -5.46
C MET A 43 -0.36 7.28 -3.96
N LEU A 44 0.62 7.65 -3.12
CA LEU A 44 0.47 7.64 -1.66
C LEU A 44 -0.63 8.58 -1.17
N SER A 45 -0.73 9.78 -1.74
CA SER A 45 -1.75 10.76 -1.37
C SER A 45 -3.15 10.25 -1.71
N ARG A 46 -3.35 9.67 -2.90
CA ARG A 46 -4.63 9.03 -3.27
C ARG A 46 -4.98 7.88 -2.33
N VAL A 47 -3.98 7.06 -1.97
CA VAL A 47 -4.16 5.95 -1.00
C VAL A 47 -4.63 6.48 0.35
N TRP A 48 -3.99 7.55 0.84
CA TRP A 48 -4.35 8.17 2.10
C TRP A 48 -5.75 8.78 2.07
N GLN A 49 -6.10 9.50 1.00
CA GLN A 49 -7.41 10.11 0.84
C GLN A 49 -8.53 9.06 0.78
N GLU A 50 -8.33 7.95 0.06
CA GLU A 50 -9.32 6.88 0.01
C GLU A 50 -9.50 6.19 1.37
N PHE A 51 -8.40 5.99 2.11
CA PHE A 51 -8.46 5.45 3.46
C PHE A 51 -9.26 6.37 4.39
N VAL A 52 -8.96 7.66 4.40
CA VAL A 52 -9.68 8.66 5.20
C VAL A 52 -11.16 8.72 4.81
N TYR A 53 -11.48 8.76 3.52
CA TYR A 53 -12.86 8.74 3.03
C TYR A 53 -13.63 7.52 3.53
N ARG A 54 -13.06 6.32 3.43
CA ARG A 54 -13.74 5.10 3.89
C ARG A 54 -13.85 5.03 5.41
N CYS A 55 -12.83 5.46 6.16
CA CYS A 55 -12.93 5.61 7.61
C CYS A 55 -14.04 6.59 7.98
N ASP A 56 -14.20 7.66 7.20
CA ASP A 56 -15.26 8.63 7.38
C ASP A 56 -16.65 8.02 7.14
N ILE A 57 -16.82 7.26 6.05
CA ILE A 57 -18.07 6.55 5.80
C ILE A 57 -18.37 5.56 6.94
N VAL A 58 -17.41 4.75 7.40
CA VAL A 58 -17.62 3.81 8.51
C VAL A 58 -18.00 4.54 9.80
N ARG A 59 -17.36 5.67 10.07
CA ARG A 59 -17.66 6.54 11.22
C ARG A 59 -19.08 7.09 11.13
N VAL A 60 -19.48 7.62 9.97
CA VAL A 60 -20.82 8.16 9.72
C VAL A 60 -21.89 7.05 9.77
N ALA A 61 -21.56 5.85 9.30
CA ALA A 61 -22.43 4.68 9.33
C ALA A 61 -22.51 4.00 10.72
N GLY A 62 -21.94 4.60 11.76
CA GLY A 62 -22.02 4.07 13.14
C GLY A 62 -21.26 2.76 13.35
N GLY A 63 -20.28 2.44 12.50
CA GLY A 63 -19.45 1.23 12.61
C GLY A 63 -20.08 -0.05 12.02
N GLY A 64 -21.20 0.05 11.31
CA GLY A 64 -21.78 -1.09 10.57
C GLY A 64 -20.90 -1.52 9.40
N HIS A 65 -20.86 -2.83 9.11
CA HIS A 65 -20.11 -3.38 7.98
C HIS A 65 -20.69 -2.86 6.66
N ILE A 66 -19.89 -2.08 5.91
CA ILE A 66 -20.31 -1.54 4.61
C ILE A 66 -19.86 -2.50 3.53
N GLU A 67 -20.72 -3.49 3.29
CA GLU A 67 -20.73 -4.29 2.08
C GLU A 67 -21.52 -3.48 1.04
N HIS A 68 -20.88 -3.14 -0.07
CA HIS A 68 -21.39 -2.27 -1.15
C HIS A 68 -21.36 -0.74 -0.93
N LEU A 69 -20.39 -0.12 -1.62
CA LEU A 69 -20.70 0.89 -2.63
C LEU A 69 -20.13 0.41 -3.97
#